data_AF-A0A2U1V1H4-F1
#
_entry.id   AF-A0A2U1V1H4-F1
#
_cell.length_a   1.000
_cell.length_b   1.000
_cell.length_c   1.000
_cell.angle_alpha   90.00
_cell.angle_beta   90.00
_cell.angle_gamma   90.00
#
_symmetry.space_group_name_H-M   'P 1'
#
loop_
_entity.id
_entity.type
_entity.pdbx_description
1 polymer ?
#
loop_
_entity_poly.entity_id
_entity_poly.type
_entity_poly.pdbx_seq_one_letter_code
_entity_poly.pdbx_strand_id
1 'polypeptide(L)' 'MDEVFITQAGEAARRWSGIASPNETARQMTAELLKLIAEFEALRGGLRFEDEPADFEAALRDCKEPG' A
#
# COMPACT_ATOMS: atom_id res chain seq x y z
N MET A 1 1.27 -21.09 -4.12
CA MET A 1 1.65 -20.23 -2.98
C MET A 1 3.03 -19.68 -3.30
N ASP A 2 3.20 -18.36 -3.37
CA ASP A 2 4.48 -17.74 -3.69
C ASP A 2 5.35 -17.69 -2.43
N GLU A 3 6.26 -18.65 -2.32
CA GLU A 3 7.14 -18.80 -1.16
C GLU A 3 8.19 -17.68 -1.05
N VAL A 4 8.57 -17.06 -2.18
CA VAL A 4 9.50 -15.94 -2.19
C VAL A 4 8.83 -14.73 -1.55
N PHE A 5 7.60 -14.42 -1.96
CA PHE A 5 6.82 -13.34 -1.38
C PHE A 5 6.60 -13.53 0.13
N ILE A 6 6.19 -14.74 0.56
CA ILE A 6 5.93 -15.02 1.97
C ILE A 6 7.19 -14.83 2.82
N THR A 7 8.34 -15.28 2.32
CA THR A 7 9.62 -15.11 3.01
C THR A 7 9.97 -13.63 3.16
N GLN A 8 9.89 -12.87 2.07
CA GLN A 8 10.21 -11.43 2.07
C GLN A 8 9.26 -10.63 2.96
N ALA A 9 7.95 -10.91 2.90
CA ALA A 9 6.95 -10.28 3.76
C ALA A 9 7.20 -10.60 5.24
N GLY A 10 7.57 -11.84 5.56
CA GLY A 10 7.96 -12.24 6.92
C GLY A 10 9.23 -11.53 7.42
N GLU A 11 10.24 -11.37 6.58
CA GLU A 11 11.45 -10.61 6.90
C GLU A 11 11.16 -9.13 7.16
N ALA A 12 10.29 -8.53 6.34
CA ALA A 12 9.83 -7.16 6.51
C ALA A 12 9.07 -6.98 7.82
N ALA A 13 8.10 -7.86 8.13
CA ALA A 13 7.35 -7.83 9.38
C ALA A 13 8.28 -7.97 10.61
N ARG A 14 9.29 -8.84 10.53
CA ARG A 14 10.28 -9.00 11.59
C ARG A 14 11.14 -7.75 11.75
N ARG A 15 11.59 -7.14 10.65
CA ARG A 15 12.47 -5.97 10.67
C ARG A 15 11.77 -4.71 11.18
N TRP A 16 10.56 -4.45 10.71
CA TRP A 16 9.85 -3.19 10.98
C TRP A 16 8.92 -3.27 12.19
N SER A 17 8.33 -4.44 12.44
CA SER A 17 7.33 -4.61 13.49
C SER A 17 7.79 -5.56 14.61
N GLY A 18 8.96 -6.20 14.48
CA GLY A 18 9.45 -7.16 15.46
C GLY A 18 8.65 -8.47 15.53
N ILE A 19 7.75 -8.71 14.56
CA ILE A 19 6.83 -9.85 14.56
C ILE A 19 7.38 -10.96 13.66
N ALA A 20 7.43 -12.19 14.16
CA ALA A 20 7.63 -13.39 13.35
C ALA A 20 6.29 -14.05 13.05
N SER A 21 6.19 -14.80 11.95
CA SER A 21 4.96 -15.55 11.62
C SER A 21 4.62 -16.53 12.76
N PRO A 22 3.46 -16.38 13.42
CA PRO A 22 3.15 -17.16 14.62
C PRO A 22 2.68 -18.59 14.33
N ASN A 23 2.16 -18.85 13.13
CA ASN A 23 1.62 -20.15 12.72
C ASN A 23 1.46 -20.25 11.19
N GLU A 24 0.99 -21.40 10.71
CA GLU A 24 0.77 -21.66 9.28
C GLU A 24 -0.40 -20.84 8.70
N THR A 25 -1.44 -20.56 9.49
CA THR A 25 -2.55 -19.69 9.05
C THR A 25 -2.06 -18.30 8.69
N ALA A 26 -1.13 -17.73 9.46
CA ALA A 26 -0.51 -16.45 9.13
C ALA A 26 0.29 -16.50 7.81
N ARG A 27 0.98 -17.62 7.51
CA ARG A 27 1.63 -17.82 6.20
C ARG A 27 0.63 -17.86 5.05
N GLN A 28 -0.49 -18.56 5.24
CA GLN A 28 -1.56 -18.64 4.24
C GLN A 28 -2.19 -17.26 3.97
N MET A 29 -2.54 -16.52 5.03
CA MET A 29 -3.07 -15.16 4.90
C MET A 29 -2.07 -14.19 4.25
N THR A 30 -0.77 -14.37 4.52
CA THR A 30 0.28 -13.60 3.83
C THR A 30 0.23 -13.86 2.32
N ALA A 31 0.03 -15.10 1.89
CA ALA A 31 -0.10 -15.42 0.45
C ALA A 31 -1.29 -14.72 -0.21
N GLU A 32 -2.39 -14.50 0.53
CA GLU A 32 -3.57 -13.80 0.02
C GLU A 32 -3.34 -12.30 -0.23
N LEU A 33 -2.35 -11.69 0.44
CA LEU A 33 -1.99 -10.29 0.23
C LEU A 33 -1.53 -10.00 -1.20
N LEU A 34 -0.95 -10.98 -1.91
CA LEU A 34 -0.58 -10.81 -3.32
C LEU A 34 -1.77 -10.47 -4.20
N LYS A 35 -2.90 -11.14 -3.96
CA LYS A 35 -4.14 -10.86 -4.69
C LYS A 35 -4.62 -9.45 -4.39
N LEU A 36 -4.62 -9.05 -3.11
CA LEU A 36 -5.03 -7.72 -2.69
C LEU A 36 -4.13 -6.62 -3.27
N ILE A 37 -2.81 -6.84 -3.30
CA ILE A 37 -1.84 -5.93 -3.95
C ILE A 37 -2.18 -5.76 -5.42
N ALA A 38 -2.40 -6.87 -6.15
CA ALA A 38 -2.75 -6.81 -7.57
C ALA A 38 -4.07 -6.08 -7.81
N GLU A 39 -5.06 -6.26 -6.93
CA GLU A 39 -6.33 -5.52 -6.98
C GLU A 39 -6.12 -4.02 -6.79
N PHE A 40 -5.28 -3.59 -5.83
CA PHE A 40 -4.93 -2.18 -5.67
C PHE A 40 -4.12 -1.64 -6.85
N GLU A 41 -3.20 -2.42 -7.42
CA GLU A 41 -2.45 -2.03 -8.61
C GLU A 41 -3.36 -1.84 -9.83
N ALA A 42 -4.41 -2.65 -9.97
CA ALA A 42 -5.41 -2.49 -11.03
C ALA A 42 -6.26 -1.20 -10.87
N LEU A 43 -6.35 -0.65 -9.66
CA LEU A 43 -7.02 0.62 -9.40
C LEU A 43 -6.11 1.83 -9.64
N ARG A 44 -4.79 1.64 -9.72
CA ARG A 44 -3.83 2.71 -10.02
C ARG A 44 -4.11 3.27 -11.42
N GLY A 45 -4.13 4.59 -11.57
CA GLY A 45 -4.50 5.27 -12.81
C GLY A 45 -6.01 5.36 -13.06
N GLY A 46 -6.84 4.75 -12.18
CA GLY A 46 -8.30 4.75 -12.31
C GLY A 46 -9.01 5.59 -11.24
N LEU A 47 -8.27 6.14 -10.27
CA LEU A 47 -8.83 6.97 -9.20
C LEU A 47 -8.76 8.44 -9.62
N ARG A 48 -9.88 9.18 -9.48
CA ARG A 48 -9.97 10.63 -9.80
C ARG A 48 -8.91 11.51 -9.13
N PHE A 49 -8.30 11.06 -8.04
CA PHE A 49 -7.18 11.75 -7.38
C PHE A 49 -5.91 11.82 -8.24
N GLU A 50 -5.79 10.98 -9.27
CA GLU A 50 -4.64 10.97 -10.18
C GLU A 50 -4.85 11.89 -11.41
N ASP A 51 -6.09 12.33 -11.66
CA ASP A 51 -6.44 13.27 -12.74
C ASP A 51 -6.34 14.74 -12.33
N GLU A 52 -6.33 15.03 -11.03
CA GLU A 52 -6.11 16.39 -10.53
C GLU A 52 -4.60 16.60 -10.35
N PRO A 53 -3.94 17.47 -11.14
CA PRO A 53 -2.88 18.26 -10.58
C PRO A 53 -3.58 19.28 -9.68
N ALA A 54 -4.01 18.87 -8.49
CA ALA A 54 -3.92 19.80 -7.37
C ALA A 54 -2.41 19.98 -7.13
N ASP A 55 -1.75 20.65 -8.09
CA ASP A 55 -0.39 21.14 -7.92
C ASP A 55 -0.45 21.86 -6.59
N PHE A 56 0.48 21.54 -5.69
CA PHE A 56 0.44 22.01 -4.31
C PHE A 56 0.23 23.53 -4.24
N GLU A 57 0.74 24.24 -5.26
CA GLU A 57 0.56 25.66 -5.54
C GLU A 57 -0.90 26.10 -5.83
N ALA A 58 -1.71 25.30 -6.52
CA ALA A 58 -3.12 25.58 -6.75
C ALA A 58 -3.93 25.49 -5.45
N ALA A 59 -3.72 24.43 -4.66
CA ALA A 59 -4.35 24.28 -3.35
C ALA A 59 -3.92 25.40 -2.38
N LEU A 60 -2.65 25.81 -2.41
CA LEU A 60 -2.12 26.92 -1.62
C LEU A 60 -2.76 28.27 -1.95
N ARG A 61 -3.10 28.53 -3.22
CA ARG A 61 -3.78 29.76 -3.64
C ARG A 61 -5.23 29.79 -3.17
N ASP A 62 -5.94 28.68 -3.28
CA ASP A 62 -7.34 28.58 -2.85
C ASP A 62 -7.48 28.70 -1.33
N CYS A 63 -6.45 28.30 -0.58
CA CYS A 63 -6.40 28.45 0.88
C CYS A 63 -5.98 29.86 1.36
N LYS A 64 -5.70 30.82 0.47
CA LYS A 64 -5.27 32.16 0.87
C LYS A 64 -6.48 33.02 1.26
N GLU A 65 -6.45 33.60 2.46
CA GLU A 65 -7.51 34.51 2.91
C GLU A 65 -7.54 35.79 2.04
N PRO A 66 -8.72 36.34 1.73
CA PRO A 66 -8.82 37.57 0.97
C PRO A 66 -8.21 38.73 1.76
N GLY A 67 -7.26 39.43 1.12
CA GLY A 67 -6.63 40.64 1.64
C GLY A 67 -7.51 41.87 1.57
#